data_AF-A0A9P1G6C1-F1
#
_entry.id   AF-A0A9P1G6C1-F1
#
_cell.length_a   1.000
_cell.length_b   1.000
_cell.length_c   1.000
_cell.angle_alpha   90.00
_cell.angle_beta   90.00
_cell.angle_gamma   90.00
#
_symmetry.space_group_name_H-M   'P 1'
#
loop_
_entity.id
_entity.type
_entity.pdbx_description
1 polymer ?
#
loop_
_entity_poly.entity_id
_entity_poly.type
_entity_poly.pdbx_seq_one_letter_code
_entity_poly.pdbx_strand_id
1 'polypeptide(L)'
;MIGEAKEFVSTAGSSGIQGVAITGQRLEESRASTADSAGPEAAAPASWTPVEESNFFEDLKTGLVLCKVVERLVPGVDLTTKGIYQKPRTRATCVANIDKALSVAWRTGVNATNMCSAEDIYDCKVTAATRCVSEIFEALQMRVREVRTRSREMLVSMNARLSPIGCALSKATLTGNCEALVDDFADCTKIMALLVSAGKASVEDLLSLAHRDQTGRLHGAELDTVLEENGRILSQVLEANGCPILLAEKEFARPPAPSPDTLLLQLHFIWRVTLGTPPSPSPDLAALAGAFSTQL
;
A
#
# COMPACT_ATOMS: atom_id res chain seq x y z
N MET A 1 -54.21 14.64 -9.90
CA MET A 1 -54.03 13.40 -10.68
C MET A 1 -53.19 12.48 -9.79
N ILE A 2 -53.81 11.74 -8.87
CA ILE A 2 -54.38 10.38 -9.00
C ILE A 2 -53.30 9.33 -9.31
N GLY A 3 -53.20 8.33 -8.42
CA GLY A 3 -52.48 7.06 -8.60
C GLY A 3 -51.67 6.68 -7.35
N GLU A 4 -52.30 6.43 -6.21
CA GLU A 4 -52.80 5.13 -5.72
C GLU A 4 -51.73 4.17 -5.13
N ALA A 5 -52.06 3.71 -3.93
CA ALA A 5 -51.33 2.81 -3.05
C ALA A 5 -51.49 1.33 -3.45
N LYS A 6 -50.60 0.46 -2.94
CA LYS A 6 -50.98 -0.89 -2.52
C LYS A 6 -50.03 -1.43 -1.46
N GLU A 7 -50.59 -1.62 -0.27
CA GLU A 7 -50.11 -2.53 0.77
C GLU A 7 -50.16 -3.99 0.29
N PHE A 8 -49.25 -4.81 0.80
CA PHE A 8 -49.48 -6.25 0.94
C PHE A 8 -48.88 -6.72 2.27
N VAL A 9 -49.77 -7.05 3.19
CA VAL A 9 -49.55 -7.90 4.37
C VAL A 9 -49.98 -9.32 3.97
N SER A 10 -49.27 -10.37 4.41
CA SER A 10 -49.88 -11.54 5.09
C SER A 10 -48.91 -12.69 5.41
N THR A 11 -48.94 -13.08 6.69
CA THR A 11 -48.90 -14.44 7.31
C THR A 11 -47.71 -15.40 7.18
N ALA A 12 -47.02 -15.54 8.32
CA ALA A 12 -46.91 -16.72 9.19
C ALA A 12 -47.03 -18.16 8.62
N GLY A 13 -46.08 -19.01 9.02
CA GLY A 13 -46.18 -20.48 9.04
C GLY A 13 -45.12 -21.11 9.94
N SER A 14 -45.56 -21.75 11.02
CA SER A 14 -44.74 -22.42 12.04
C SER A 14 -44.70 -23.94 11.83
N SER A 15 -43.57 -24.59 12.14
CA SER A 15 -43.44 -25.96 12.67
C SER A 15 -41.94 -26.29 12.70
N GLY A 16 -41.28 -26.71 13.78
CA GLY A 16 -41.73 -27.55 14.87
C GLY A 16 -41.31 -29.01 14.59
N ILE A 17 -40.06 -29.38 14.88
CA ILE A 17 -39.66 -30.79 15.07
C ILE A 17 -38.74 -30.89 16.30
N GLN A 18 -39.23 -31.63 17.28
CA GLN A 18 -38.54 -32.09 18.48
C GLN A 18 -37.62 -33.27 18.17
N GLY A 19 -36.50 -33.31 18.90
CA GLY A 19 -36.01 -34.47 19.67
C GLY A 19 -35.65 -35.76 18.94
N VAL A 20 -34.41 -36.23 19.14
CA VAL A 20 -34.13 -37.56 19.73
C VAL A 20 -32.73 -37.50 20.37
N ALA A 21 -32.68 -37.76 21.67
CA ALA A 21 -31.48 -38.17 22.39
C ALA A 21 -31.32 -39.70 22.24
N ILE A 22 -30.15 -40.18 21.83
CA ILE A 22 -29.79 -41.59 21.94
C ILE A 22 -28.53 -41.70 22.80
N THR A 23 -28.76 -42.14 24.02
CA THR A 23 -27.80 -42.67 24.97
C THR A 23 -27.31 -44.03 24.46
N GLY A 24 -25.99 -44.21 24.37
CA GLY A 24 -25.38 -45.49 24.02
C GLY A 24 -24.02 -45.63 24.67
N GLN A 25 -24.01 -46.17 25.89
CA GLN A 25 -22.82 -46.69 26.54
C GLN A 25 -22.24 -47.85 25.71
N ARG A 26 -20.93 -47.85 25.47
CA ARG A 26 -20.20 -49.08 25.16
C ARG A 26 -18.85 -49.09 25.88
N LEU A 27 -18.66 -50.20 26.58
CA LEU A 27 -17.51 -50.63 27.36
C LEU A 27 -16.28 -50.95 26.50
N GLU A 28 -15.14 -50.81 27.17
CA GLU A 28 -13.84 -51.49 26.95
C GLU A 28 -13.04 -51.13 25.70
N GLU A 29 -11.82 -50.62 25.89
CA GLU A 29 -10.64 -51.48 25.98
C GLU A 29 -9.40 -50.66 26.38
N SER A 30 -8.74 -51.14 27.44
CA SER A 30 -7.44 -50.69 27.92
C SER A 30 -6.34 -51.28 27.02
N ARG A 31 -5.61 -50.42 26.31
CA ARG A 31 -4.26 -50.73 25.83
C ARG A 31 -3.34 -49.54 26.01
N ALA A 32 -2.37 -49.72 26.89
CA ALA A 32 -1.16 -48.91 26.97
C ALA A 32 -0.39 -49.04 25.65
N SER A 33 -0.05 -47.90 25.04
CA SER A 33 1.05 -47.79 24.10
C SER A 33 1.62 -46.38 24.19
N THR A 34 2.75 -46.27 24.87
CA THR A 34 3.70 -45.17 24.77
C THR A 34 4.07 -44.96 23.30
N ALA A 35 3.66 -43.83 22.74
CA ALA A 35 4.16 -43.32 21.46
C ALA A 35 4.41 -41.83 21.62
N ASP A 36 5.64 -41.45 21.30
CA ASP A 36 6.18 -40.10 21.31
C ASP A 36 5.18 -39.06 20.81
N SER A 37 4.90 -38.09 21.67
CA SER A 37 4.30 -36.82 21.28
C SER A 37 5.32 -36.00 20.50
N ALA A 38 5.57 -36.38 19.24
CA ALA A 38 5.95 -35.42 18.23
C ALA A 38 4.71 -34.55 17.99
N GLY A 39 4.65 -33.42 18.69
CA GLY A 39 3.63 -32.40 18.43
C GLY A 39 3.62 -32.07 16.93
N PRO A 40 2.46 -31.64 16.37
CA PRO A 40 2.42 -31.21 14.99
C PRO A 40 3.45 -30.10 14.82
N GLU A 41 4.55 -30.43 14.16
CA GLU A 41 5.56 -29.50 13.69
C GLU A 41 4.80 -28.44 12.92
N ALA A 42 4.62 -27.29 13.55
CA ALA A 42 3.87 -26.18 13.01
C ALA A 42 4.54 -25.86 11.67
N ALA A 43 3.89 -26.29 10.58
CA ALA A 43 4.38 -26.13 9.23
C ALA A 43 4.82 -24.68 9.09
N ALA A 44 6.14 -24.49 8.93
CA ALA A 44 6.73 -23.17 8.85
C ALA A 44 5.88 -22.34 7.88
N PRO A 45 5.42 -21.14 8.27
CA PRO A 45 4.53 -20.35 7.45
C PRO A 45 5.19 -20.19 6.08
N ALA A 46 4.48 -20.62 5.03
CA ALA A 46 5.00 -20.73 3.68
C ALA A 46 5.90 -19.52 3.36
N SER A 47 7.20 -19.78 3.27
CA SER A 47 8.22 -18.77 3.06
C SER A 47 7.87 -18.03 1.78
N TRP A 48 7.73 -16.71 1.89
CA TRP A 48 7.37 -15.84 0.79
C TRP A 48 8.48 -15.89 -0.25
N THR A 49 8.13 -16.22 -1.50
CA THR A 49 8.97 -15.82 -2.62
C THR A 49 8.67 -14.34 -2.89
N PRO A 50 9.68 -13.45 -2.84
CA PRO A 50 9.53 -12.09 -3.34
C PRO A 50 8.98 -12.13 -4.77
N VAL A 51 8.03 -11.25 -5.08
CA VAL A 51 7.55 -11.09 -6.45
C VAL A 51 8.61 -10.32 -7.21
N GLU A 52 9.12 -10.91 -8.29
CA GLU A 52 10.07 -10.24 -9.18
C GLU A 52 9.29 -9.40 -10.19
N GLU A 53 9.70 -8.14 -10.40
CA GLU A 53 9.03 -7.23 -11.32
C GLU A 53 8.94 -7.81 -12.74
N SER A 54 10.03 -8.45 -13.20
CA SER A 54 10.12 -9.11 -14.52
C SER A 54 9.13 -10.26 -14.71
N ASN A 55 8.68 -10.89 -13.61
CA ASN A 55 7.79 -12.04 -13.61
C ASN A 55 6.40 -11.75 -13.01
N PHE A 56 6.09 -10.47 -12.75
CA PHE A 56 4.88 -10.06 -12.03
C PHE A 56 3.59 -10.69 -12.57
N PHE A 57 3.36 -10.64 -13.88
CA PHE A 57 2.16 -11.20 -14.49
C PHE A 57 2.11 -12.73 -14.40
N GLU A 58 3.25 -13.41 -14.48
CA GLU A 58 3.32 -14.87 -14.33
C GLU A 58 3.04 -15.28 -12.87
N ASP A 59 3.55 -14.52 -11.91
CA ASP A 59 3.29 -14.75 -10.48
C ASP A 59 1.81 -14.58 -10.12
N LEU A 60 1.10 -13.68 -10.81
CA LEU A 60 -0.35 -13.49 -10.65
C LEU A 60 -1.18 -14.70 -11.11
N LYS A 61 -0.72 -15.49 -12.08
CA LYS A 61 -1.50 -16.60 -12.66
C LYS A 61 -1.90 -17.65 -11.65
N THR A 62 -1.10 -17.85 -10.61
CA THR A 62 -1.41 -18.81 -9.54
C THR A 62 -2.59 -18.36 -8.66
N GLY A 63 -2.92 -17.06 -8.70
CA GLY A 63 -3.89 -16.41 -7.82
C GLY A 63 -3.41 -16.22 -6.38
N LEU A 64 -2.26 -16.79 -5.99
CA LEU A 64 -1.77 -16.73 -4.61
C LEU A 64 -1.32 -15.33 -4.22
N VAL A 65 -0.59 -14.64 -5.12
CA VAL A 65 -0.17 -13.25 -4.90
C VAL A 65 -1.39 -12.36 -4.71
N LEU A 66 -2.39 -12.49 -5.59
CA LEU A 66 -3.61 -11.68 -5.52
C LEU A 66 -4.41 -11.95 -4.24
N CYS A 67 -4.59 -13.21 -3.85
CA CYS A 67 -5.24 -13.58 -2.58
C CYS A 67 -4.54 -12.91 -1.39
N LYS A 68 -3.21 -12.96 -1.34
CA LYS A 68 -2.41 -12.36 -0.26
C LYS A 68 -2.51 -10.84 -0.23
N VAL A 69 -2.45 -10.18 -1.38
CA VAL A 69 -2.62 -8.72 -1.49
C VAL A 69 -3.99 -8.32 -0.95
N VAL A 70 -5.06 -8.97 -1.42
CA VAL A 70 -6.42 -8.66 -1.00
C VAL A 70 -6.62 -8.93 0.50
N GLU A 71 -6.13 -10.06 1.01
CA GLU A 71 -6.18 -10.37 2.45
C GLU A 71 -5.45 -9.31 3.29
N ARG A 72 -4.28 -8.86 2.85
CA ARG A 72 -3.54 -7.83 3.59
C ARG A 72 -4.21 -6.47 3.54
N LEU A 73 -4.92 -6.13 2.46
CA LEU A 73 -5.51 -4.81 2.30
C LEU A 73 -6.93 -4.71 2.86
N VAL A 74 -7.67 -5.81 2.92
CA VAL A 74 -9.05 -5.84 3.41
C VAL A 74 -9.11 -6.36 4.85
N PRO A 75 -9.47 -5.52 5.84
CA PRO A 75 -9.56 -5.95 7.23
C PRO A 75 -10.56 -7.10 7.44
N GLY A 76 -10.17 -8.09 8.25
CA GLY A 76 -11.05 -9.20 8.65
C GLY A 76 -11.26 -10.28 7.58
N VAL A 77 -10.58 -10.19 6.44
CA VAL A 77 -10.58 -11.24 5.42
C VAL A 77 -9.49 -12.26 5.73
N ASP A 78 -9.79 -13.54 5.48
CA ASP A 78 -8.88 -14.67 5.61
C ASP A 78 -9.01 -15.54 4.35
N LEU A 79 -8.11 -15.33 3.40
CA LEU A 79 -8.07 -16.08 2.14
C LEU A 79 -7.02 -17.18 2.19
N THR A 80 -5.86 -16.91 2.78
CA THR A 80 -4.70 -17.78 2.75
C THR A 80 -4.79 -18.96 3.70
N THR A 81 -5.60 -18.91 4.77
CA THR A 81 -5.77 -20.09 5.62
C THR A 81 -6.99 -20.93 5.23
N LYS A 82 -7.96 -20.35 4.52
CA LYS A 82 -9.25 -21.00 4.22
C LYS A 82 -9.64 -20.94 2.75
N GLY A 83 -9.78 -22.14 2.17
CA GLY A 83 -10.48 -22.35 0.90
C GLY A 83 -9.81 -21.71 -0.32
N ILE A 84 -8.48 -21.63 -0.32
CA ILE A 84 -7.68 -21.45 -1.53
C ILE A 84 -6.80 -22.68 -1.74
N TYR A 85 -6.40 -22.91 -2.98
CA TYR A 85 -5.45 -23.95 -3.34
C TYR A 85 -4.03 -23.44 -3.09
N GLN A 86 -3.36 -23.94 -2.05
CA GLN A 86 -1.99 -23.53 -1.67
C GLN A 86 -0.91 -23.93 -2.68
N LYS A 87 -1.18 -24.97 -3.46
CA LYS A 87 -0.28 -25.51 -4.50
C LYS A 87 -1.07 -25.68 -5.80
N PRO A 88 -1.55 -24.57 -6.40
CA PRO A 88 -2.38 -24.66 -7.59
C PRO A 88 -1.50 -25.11 -8.76
N ARG A 89 -1.85 -26.24 -9.38
CA ARG A 89 -1.08 -26.85 -10.49
C ARG A 89 -1.87 -26.92 -11.80
N THR A 90 -3.19 -26.84 -11.71
CA THR A 90 -4.08 -26.90 -12.86
C THR A 90 -4.74 -25.54 -13.06
N ARG A 91 -5.08 -25.22 -14.32
CA ARG A 91 -5.81 -24.01 -14.68
C ARG A 91 -7.03 -23.78 -13.77
N ALA A 92 -7.81 -24.83 -13.53
CA ALA A 92 -9.00 -24.75 -12.68
C ALA A 92 -8.67 -24.28 -11.25
N THR A 93 -7.62 -24.82 -10.62
CA THR A 93 -7.21 -24.40 -9.28
C THR A 93 -6.66 -22.97 -9.22
N CYS A 94 -5.95 -22.56 -10.27
CA CYS A 94 -5.42 -21.19 -10.40
C CYS A 94 -6.55 -20.16 -10.57
N VAL A 95 -7.45 -20.40 -11.53
CA VAL A 95 -8.62 -19.55 -11.81
C VAL A 95 -9.51 -19.44 -10.57
N ALA A 96 -9.75 -20.54 -9.85
CA ALA A 96 -10.54 -20.51 -8.61
C ALA A 96 -9.90 -19.63 -7.51
N ASN A 97 -8.57 -19.63 -7.38
CA ASN A 97 -7.88 -18.72 -6.46
C ASN A 97 -8.05 -17.26 -6.88
N ILE A 98 -7.85 -16.96 -8.16
CA ILE A 98 -7.99 -15.61 -8.71
C ILE A 98 -9.42 -15.11 -8.50
N ASP A 99 -10.41 -15.90 -8.88
CA ASP A 99 -11.83 -15.57 -8.75
C ASP A 99 -12.22 -15.28 -7.30
N LYS A 100 -11.68 -16.06 -6.35
CA LYS A 100 -11.90 -15.81 -4.93
C LYS A 100 -11.35 -14.46 -4.48
N ALA A 101 -10.12 -14.11 -4.90
CA ALA A 101 -9.52 -12.82 -4.57
C ALA A 101 -10.32 -11.66 -5.18
N LEU A 102 -10.68 -11.77 -6.46
CA LEU A 102 -11.49 -10.77 -7.16
C LEU A 102 -12.86 -10.61 -6.49
N SER A 103 -13.53 -11.71 -6.13
CA SER A 103 -14.83 -11.68 -5.43
C SER A 103 -14.78 -10.92 -4.10
N VAL A 104 -13.64 -10.94 -3.41
CA VAL A 104 -13.45 -10.11 -2.21
C VAL A 104 -13.27 -8.64 -2.59
N ALA A 105 -12.40 -8.34 -3.56
CA ALA A 105 -12.19 -6.97 -4.03
C ALA A 105 -13.49 -6.33 -4.59
N TRP A 106 -14.34 -7.10 -5.25
CA TRP A 106 -15.65 -6.65 -5.73
C TRP A 106 -16.53 -6.06 -4.61
N ARG A 107 -16.45 -6.61 -3.40
CA ARG A 107 -17.25 -6.18 -2.26
C ARG A 107 -16.74 -4.88 -1.62
N THR A 108 -15.59 -4.37 -2.04
CA THR A 108 -15.00 -3.13 -1.50
C THR A 108 -15.25 -1.91 -2.39
N GLY A 109 -16.14 -2.01 -3.39
CA GLY A 109 -16.53 -0.89 -4.25
C GLY A 109 -15.50 -0.52 -5.32
N VAL A 110 -14.81 -1.53 -5.88
CA VAL A 110 -14.05 -1.37 -7.13
C VAL A 110 -14.97 -0.97 -8.28
N ASN A 111 -14.44 -0.24 -9.26
CA ASN A 111 -15.16 0.09 -10.49
C ASN A 111 -15.25 -1.14 -11.41
N ALA A 112 -16.48 -1.57 -11.66
CA ALA A 112 -16.79 -2.74 -12.47
C ALA A 112 -16.17 -2.73 -13.88
N THR A 113 -16.05 -1.55 -14.50
CA THR A 113 -15.51 -1.42 -15.87
C THR A 113 -14.01 -1.67 -15.93
N ASN A 114 -13.31 -1.51 -14.81
CA ASN A 114 -11.86 -1.65 -14.72
C ASN A 114 -11.44 -3.07 -14.32
N MET A 115 -12.34 -3.82 -13.69
CA MET A 115 -12.12 -5.21 -13.35
C MET A 115 -12.07 -6.11 -14.60
N CYS A 116 -11.45 -7.28 -14.45
CA CYS A 116 -11.39 -8.32 -15.47
C CYS A 116 -11.84 -9.66 -14.89
N SER A 117 -11.98 -10.68 -15.75
CA SER A 117 -12.28 -12.04 -15.30
C SER A 117 -11.04 -12.73 -14.74
N ALA A 118 -11.25 -13.81 -13.97
CA ALA A 118 -10.15 -14.62 -13.47
C ALA A 118 -9.33 -15.26 -14.61
N GLU A 119 -9.99 -15.61 -15.71
CA GLU A 119 -9.38 -16.11 -16.92
C GLU A 119 -8.48 -15.06 -17.58
N ASP A 120 -8.89 -13.78 -17.61
CA ASP A 120 -8.05 -12.72 -18.18
C ASP A 120 -6.70 -12.59 -17.47
N ILE A 121 -6.68 -12.77 -16.14
CA ILE A 121 -5.44 -12.76 -15.35
C ILE A 121 -4.64 -14.04 -15.59
N TYR A 122 -5.29 -15.22 -15.56
CA TYR A 122 -4.61 -16.49 -15.79
C TYR A 122 -3.99 -16.60 -17.18
N ASP A 123 -4.67 -16.10 -18.20
CA ASP A 123 -4.21 -16.09 -19.60
C ASP A 123 -3.26 -14.92 -19.89
N CYS A 124 -2.81 -14.17 -18.86
CA CYS A 124 -1.89 -13.03 -18.96
C CYS A 124 -2.31 -11.96 -19.97
N LYS A 125 -3.60 -11.58 -19.99
CA LYS A 125 -4.06 -10.44 -20.77
C LYS A 125 -3.59 -9.15 -20.12
N VAL A 126 -2.33 -8.78 -20.37
CA VAL A 126 -1.57 -7.71 -19.70
C VAL A 126 -2.41 -6.44 -19.51
N THR A 127 -3.03 -5.90 -20.57
CA THR A 127 -3.82 -4.67 -20.46
C THR A 127 -5.00 -4.80 -19.49
N ALA A 128 -5.71 -5.93 -19.49
CA ALA A 128 -6.84 -6.17 -18.60
C ALA A 128 -6.37 -6.41 -17.16
N ALA A 129 -5.30 -7.19 -16.99
CA ALA A 129 -4.68 -7.45 -15.69
C ALA A 129 -4.14 -6.17 -15.05
N THR A 130 -3.40 -5.34 -15.79
CA THR A 130 -2.90 -4.04 -15.32
C THR A 130 -4.04 -3.15 -14.87
N ARG A 131 -5.09 -2.97 -15.70
CA ARG A 131 -6.25 -2.15 -15.34
C ARG A 131 -6.94 -2.65 -14.07
N CYS A 132 -7.10 -3.96 -13.93
CA CYS A 132 -7.69 -4.58 -12.75
C CYS A 132 -6.81 -4.40 -11.50
N VAL A 133 -5.49 -4.58 -11.61
CA VAL A 133 -4.55 -4.40 -10.49
C VAL A 133 -4.49 -2.94 -10.07
N SER A 134 -4.49 -2.00 -11.02
CA SER A 134 -4.59 -0.57 -10.72
C SER A 134 -5.89 -0.24 -9.97
N GLU A 135 -7.04 -0.78 -10.40
CA GLU A 135 -8.30 -0.59 -9.68
C GLU A 135 -8.28 -1.18 -8.26
N ILE A 136 -7.62 -2.33 -8.08
CA ILE A 136 -7.42 -2.93 -6.74
C ILE A 136 -6.54 -2.04 -5.86
N PHE A 137 -5.45 -1.49 -6.40
CA PHE A 137 -4.62 -0.50 -5.70
C PHE A 137 -5.45 0.71 -5.28
N GLU A 138 -6.21 1.27 -6.21
CA GLU A 138 -7.08 2.42 -6.03
C GLU A 138 -8.12 2.21 -4.92
N ALA A 139 -8.86 1.11 -4.99
CA ALA A 139 -9.92 0.81 -4.04
C ALA A 139 -9.37 0.34 -2.68
N LEU A 140 -8.38 -0.55 -2.67
CA LEU A 140 -7.94 -1.21 -1.44
C LEU A 140 -6.81 -0.46 -0.74
N GLN A 141 -5.79 -0.03 -1.49
CA GLN A 141 -4.64 0.65 -0.89
C GLN A 141 -4.93 2.13 -0.66
N MET A 142 -5.53 2.83 -1.62
CA MET A 142 -5.71 4.28 -1.50
C MET A 142 -6.98 4.67 -0.73
N ARG A 143 -8.10 3.96 -0.97
CA ARG A 143 -9.39 4.27 -0.33
C ARG A 143 -9.59 3.53 0.99
N VAL A 144 -9.51 2.20 1.02
CA VAL A 144 -9.76 1.42 2.26
C VAL A 144 -8.72 1.72 3.35
N ARG A 145 -7.46 2.04 3.00
CA ARG A 145 -6.45 2.48 3.98
C ARG A 145 -6.44 3.98 4.24
N GLU A 146 -7.42 4.73 3.73
CA GLU A 146 -7.61 6.14 4.03
C GLU A 146 -6.43 7.05 3.63
N VAL A 147 -5.57 6.61 2.71
CA VAL A 147 -4.38 7.39 2.31
C VAL A 147 -4.82 8.74 1.73
N ARG A 148 -5.84 8.73 0.86
CA ARG A 148 -6.36 9.98 0.26
C ARG A 148 -7.09 10.87 1.25
N THR A 149 -7.93 10.29 2.11
CA THR A 149 -8.69 11.07 3.10
C THR A 149 -7.77 11.73 4.12
N ARG A 150 -6.63 11.08 4.44
CA ARG A 150 -5.60 11.62 5.33
C ARG A 150 -4.55 12.47 4.64
N SER A 151 -4.53 12.53 3.30
CA SER A 151 -3.52 13.28 2.55
C SER A 151 -3.41 14.75 2.97
N ARG A 152 -4.55 15.41 3.20
CA ARG A 152 -4.57 16.81 3.63
C ARG A 152 -3.97 17.00 5.03
N GLU A 153 -4.34 16.15 5.98
CA GLU A 153 -3.78 16.16 7.34
C GLU A 153 -2.26 15.95 7.29
N MET A 154 -1.83 14.95 6.51
CA MET A 154 -0.43 14.65 6.26
C MET A 154 0.33 15.86 5.70
N LEU A 155 -0.14 16.45 4.61
CA LEU A 155 0.53 17.58 3.95
C LEU A 155 0.59 18.81 4.86
N VAL A 156 -0.48 19.10 5.62
CA VAL A 156 -0.49 20.18 6.61
C VAL A 156 0.53 19.90 7.73
N SER A 157 0.59 18.66 8.22
CA SER A 157 1.54 18.23 9.24
C SER A 157 3.00 18.32 8.75
N MET A 158 3.27 17.88 7.53
CA MET A 158 4.57 18.02 6.86
C MET A 158 4.94 19.50 6.72
N ASN A 159 4.03 20.33 6.22
CA ASN A 159 4.27 21.76 6.04
C ASN A 159 4.55 22.49 7.36
N ALA A 160 3.89 22.10 8.46
CA ALA A 160 4.15 22.67 9.78
C ALA A 160 5.58 22.40 10.27
N ARG A 161 6.20 21.29 9.83
CA ARG A 161 7.61 20.97 10.13
C ARG A 161 8.59 21.66 9.18
N LEU A 162 8.20 21.80 7.92
CA LEU A 162 9.04 22.40 6.88
C LEU A 162 9.05 23.93 6.91
N SER A 163 7.94 24.56 7.28
CA SER A 163 7.81 26.02 7.23
C SER A 163 8.80 26.77 8.14
N PRO A 164 9.08 26.33 9.38
CA PRO A 164 10.05 27.02 10.25
C PRO A 164 11.49 27.03 9.73
N ILE A 165 11.84 26.09 8.85
CA ILE A 165 13.19 25.98 8.27
C ILE A 165 13.28 26.58 6.85
N GLY A 166 12.24 27.30 6.41
CA GLY A 166 12.22 27.94 5.09
C GLY A 166 11.87 27.00 3.93
N CYS A 167 11.51 25.74 4.19
CA CYS A 167 11.22 24.73 3.15
C CYS A 167 9.73 24.47 2.93
N ALA A 168 8.86 25.47 3.18
CA ALA A 168 7.41 25.31 3.13
C ALA A 168 6.91 24.68 1.82
N LEU A 169 5.83 23.90 1.92
CA LEU A 169 5.09 23.41 0.75
C LEU A 169 4.39 24.58 0.06
N SER A 170 4.23 24.48 -1.26
CA SER A 170 3.49 25.47 -2.01
C SER A 170 2.02 25.51 -1.58
N LYS A 171 1.39 26.69 -1.73
CA LYS A 171 -0.06 26.82 -1.47
C LYS A 171 -0.88 25.89 -2.37
N ALA A 172 -0.43 25.68 -3.62
CA ALA A 172 -1.08 24.80 -4.58
C ALA A 172 -1.11 23.34 -4.09
N THR A 173 0.01 22.83 -3.57
CA THR A 173 0.09 21.49 -2.95
C THR A 173 -0.87 21.36 -1.77
N LEU A 174 -0.92 22.36 -0.89
CA LEU A 174 -1.83 22.35 0.27
C LEU A 174 -3.32 22.41 -0.10
N THR A 175 -3.64 22.92 -1.30
CA THR A 175 -5.00 22.90 -1.86
C THR A 175 -5.31 21.65 -2.70
N GLY A 176 -4.36 20.72 -2.82
CA GLY A 176 -4.55 19.45 -3.52
C GLY A 176 -4.24 19.47 -5.02
N ASN A 177 -3.43 20.43 -5.50
CA ASN A 177 -2.95 20.42 -6.88
C ASN A 177 -1.90 19.30 -7.06
N CYS A 178 -2.16 18.36 -7.98
CA CYS A 178 -1.32 17.20 -8.22
C CYS A 178 0.05 17.53 -8.84
N GLU A 179 0.10 18.48 -9.78
CA GLU A 179 1.36 18.88 -10.44
C GLU A 179 2.27 19.57 -9.43
N ALA A 180 1.73 20.51 -8.65
CA ALA A 180 2.45 21.17 -7.59
C ALA A 180 2.95 20.20 -6.51
N LEU A 181 2.19 19.14 -6.21
CA LEU A 181 2.62 18.08 -5.30
C LEU A 181 3.87 17.39 -5.83
N VAL A 182 3.88 16.98 -7.11
CA VAL A 182 5.05 16.36 -7.73
C VAL A 182 6.22 17.33 -7.72
N ASP A 183 6.02 18.58 -8.17
CA ASP A 183 7.06 19.62 -8.21
C ASP A 183 7.67 19.89 -6.82
N ASP A 184 6.85 19.89 -5.77
CA ASP A 184 7.33 20.17 -4.42
C ASP A 184 8.26 19.08 -3.87
N PHE A 185 8.15 17.84 -4.37
CA PHE A 185 8.89 16.69 -3.88
C PHE A 185 9.84 16.07 -4.91
N ALA A 186 9.87 16.56 -6.15
CA ALA A 186 10.60 15.97 -7.27
C ALA A 186 12.12 15.86 -7.01
N ASP A 187 12.72 16.86 -6.36
CA ASP A 187 14.15 16.91 -6.08
C ASP A 187 14.57 16.22 -4.77
N CYS A 188 13.63 15.59 -4.07
CA CYS A 188 13.81 14.94 -2.77
C CYS A 188 14.21 15.87 -1.60
N THR A 189 14.48 17.16 -1.82
CA THR A 189 14.99 18.09 -0.80
C THR A 189 13.99 18.25 0.35
N LYS A 190 12.71 18.44 0.04
CA LYS A 190 11.67 18.58 1.08
C LYS A 190 11.46 17.29 1.87
N ILE A 191 11.62 16.12 1.24
CA ILE A 191 11.55 14.83 1.93
C ILE A 191 12.72 14.70 2.90
N MET A 192 13.93 15.01 2.44
CA MET A 192 15.12 14.95 3.29
C MET A 192 15.03 15.95 4.44
N ALA A 193 14.63 17.19 4.19
CA ALA A 193 14.41 18.19 5.23
C ALA A 193 13.38 17.76 6.29
N LEU A 194 12.31 17.06 5.88
CA LEU A 194 11.37 16.42 6.81
C LEU A 194 12.06 15.39 7.70
N LEU A 195 12.87 14.50 7.11
CA LEU A 195 13.61 13.46 7.84
C LEU A 195 14.62 14.07 8.83
N VAL A 196 15.36 15.10 8.43
CA VAL A 196 16.27 15.84 9.33
C VAL A 196 15.49 16.47 10.49
N SER A 197 14.37 17.14 10.20
CA SER A 197 13.52 17.76 11.25
C SER A 197 12.97 16.74 12.27
N ALA A 198 12.83 15.48 11.85
CA ALA A 198 12.38 14.37 12.67
C ALA A 198 13.52 13.57 13.30
N GLY A 199 14.79 14.00 13.14
CA GLY A 199 15.97 13.31 13.65
C GLY A 199 16.22 11.94 13.00
N LYS A 200 15.76 11.76 11.76
CA LYS A 200 15.88 10.52 10.96
C LYS A 200 16.99 10.61 9.91
N ALA A 201 17.49 11.80 9.65
CA ALA A 201 18.61 12.06 8.75
C ALA A 201 19.51 13.14 9.35
N SER A 202 20.77 13.19 8.90
CA SER A 202 21.72 14.23 9.27
C SER A 202 21.59 15.45 8.35
N VAL A 203 22.11 16.60 8.80
CA VAL A 203 22.23 17.80 7.95
C VAL A 203 23.18 17.55 6.78
N GLU A 204 24.20 16.71 6.96
CA GLU A 204 25.11 16.31 5.89
C GLU A 204 24.38 15.58 4.76
N ASP A 205 23.43 14.68 5.10
CA ASP A 205 22.58 14.00 4.11
C ASP A 205 21.77 15.02 3.29
N LEU A 206 21.25 16.06 3.94
CA LEU A 206 20.51 17.13 3.25
C LEU A 206 21.41 17.97 2.33
N LEU A 207 22.62 18.30 2.78
CA LEU A 207 23.58 19.09 2.00
C LEU A 207 24.23 18.28 0.87
N SER A 208 24.15 16.95 0.92
CA SER A 208 24.61 16.08 -0.16
C SER A 208 23.69 16.08 -1.39
N LEU A 209 22.44 16.56 -1.24
CA LEU A 209 21.50 16.69 -2.34
C LEU A 209 21.84 17.92 -3.19
N ALA A 210 21.69 17.78 -4.51
CA ALA A 210 21.67 18.94 -5.38
C ALA A 210 20.39 19.75 -5.13
N HIS A 211 20.55 20.99 -4.68
CA HIS A 211 19.43 21.85 -4.31
C HIS A 211 18.68 22.40 -5.53
N ARG A 212 17.47 22.92 -5.27
CA ARG A 212 16.56 23.49 -6.29
C ARG A 212 17.20 24.54 -7.19
N ASP A 213 18.12 25.35 -6.68
CA ASP A 213 18.78 26.40 -7.48
C ASP A 213 19.78 25.84 -8.49
N GLN A 214 20.34 24.66 -8.19
CA GLN A 214 21.17 23.91 -9.11
C GLN A 214 20.27 23.25 -10.15
N THR A 215 19.23 22.53 -9.72
CA THR A 215 18.33 21.81 -10.63
C THR A 215 17.54 22.73 -11.56
N GLY A 216 17.13 23.92 -11.10
CA GLY A 216 16.36 24.89 -11.90
C GLY A 216 17.12 25.47 -13.11
N ARG A 217 18.44 25.30 -13.17
CA ARG A 217 19.27 25.71 -14.33
C ARG A 217 19.55 24.56 -15.28
N LEU A 218 19.40 23.32 -14.80
CA LEU A 218 19.66 22.11 -15.56
C LEU A 218 18.43 21.72 -16.37
N HIS A 219 18.67 21.08 -17.52
CA HIS A 219 17.61 20.64 -18.42
C HIS A 219 17.97 19.29 -19.03
N GLY A 220 16.96 18.51 -19.41
CA GLY A 220 17.14 17.24 -20.09
C GLY A 220 17.93 16.22 -19.26
N ALA A 221 18.90 15.56 -19.89
CA ALA A 221 19.64 14.44 -19.28
C ALA A 221 20.45 14.84 -18.04
N GLU A 222 20.94 16.08 -17.97
CA GLU A 222 21.72 16.55 -16.82
C GLU A 222 20.83 16.69 -15.58
N LEU A 223 19.64 17.28 -15.73
CA LEU A 223 18.65 17.36 -14.67
C LEU A 223 18.22 15.96 -14.23
N ASP A 224 17.94 15.07 -15.17
CA ASP A 224 17.52 13.70 -14.88
C ASP A 224 18.57 12.94 -14.05
N THR A 225 19.85 13.08 -14.38
CA THR A 225 20.97 12.45 -13.65
C THR A 225 21.04 12.95 -12.21
N VAL A 226 20.87 14.27 -12.02
CA VAL A 226 20.90 14.88 -10.69
C VAL A 226 19.70 14.46 -9.83
N LEU A 227 18.51 14.39 -10.42
CA LEU A 227 17.30 13.95 -9.72
C LEU A 227 17.38 12.46 -9.34
N GLU A 228 17.94 11.63 -10.21
CA GLU A 228 18.20 10.21 -9.92
C GLU A 228 19.19 10.04 -8.76
N GLU A 229 20.29 10.79 -8.77
CA GLU A 229 21.25 10.78 -7.66
C GLU A 229 20.64 11.25 -6.33
N ASN A 230 19.82 12.30 -6.35
CA ASN A 230 19.06 12.74 -5.18
C ASN A 230 18.11 11.63 -4.67
N GLY A 231 17.42 10.95 -5.58
CA GLY A 231 16.55 9.80 -5.27
C GLY A 231 17.31 8.62 -4.66
N ARG A 232 18.53 8.35 -5.14
CA ARG A 232 19.43 7.32 -4.59
C ARG A 232 19.83 7.63 -3.15
N ILE A 233 20.28 8.87 -2.88
CA ILE A 233 20.63 9.33 -1.53
C ILE A 233 19.43 9.21 -0.60
N LEU A 234 18.26 9.70 -1.02
CA LEU A 234 17.03 9.59 -0.24
C LEU A 234 16.68 8.13 0.07
N SER A 235 16.77 7.24 -0.93
CA SER A 235 16.45 5.82 -0.77
C SER A 235 17.32 5.15 0.29
N GLN A 236 18.62 5.46 0.34
CA GLN A 236 19.53 4.95 1.38
C GLN A 236 19.10 5.39 2.79
N VAL A 237 18.71 6.66 2.94
CA VAL A 237 18.22 7.19 4.21
C VAL A 237 16.88 6.55 4.61
N LEU A 238 15.96 6.36 3.66
CA LEU A 238 14.68 5.69 3.91
C LEU A 238 14.88 4.25 4.37
N GLU A 239 15.76 3.50 3.71
CA GLU A 239 16.11 2.11 4.06
C GLU A 239 16.71 2.03 5.47
N ALA A 240 17.68 2.91 5.79
CA ALA A 240 18.31 2.98 7.11
C ALA A 240 17.30 3.27 8.24
N ASN A 241 16.17 3.89 7.92
CA ASN A 241 15.08 4.18 8.86
C ASN A 241 13.93 3.16 8.81
N GLY A 242 14.08 2.06 8.07
CA GLY A 242 13.05 1.03 7.91
C GLY A 242 11.78 1.54 7.21
N CYS A 243 11.88 2.60 6.42
CA CYS A 243 10.78 3.09 5.61
C CYS A 243 10.69 2.26 4.32
N PRO A 244 9.52 1.69 3.97
CA PRO A 244 9.34 1.07 2.67
C PRO A 244 9.64 2.04 1.52
N ILE A 245 10.35 1.55 0.51
CA ILE A 245 10.68 2.29 -0.71
C ILE A 245 9.86 1.68 -1.84
N LEU A 246 8.90 2.46 -2.35
CA LEU A 246 7.97 2.05 -3.40
C LEU A 246 8.32 2.64 -4.76
N LEU A 247 9.16 3.68 -4.76
CA LEU A 247 9.57 4.41 -5.95
C LEU A 247 11.05 4.13 -6.21
N ALA A 248 11.38 3.85 -7.48
CA ALA A 248 12.76 3.89 -7.91
C ALA A 248 13.32 5.32 -7.82
N GLU A 249 14.64 5.44 -7.90
CA GLU A 249 15.38 6.68 -7.67
C GLU A 249 14.87 7.84 -8.55
N LYS A 250 14.69 7.59 -9.85
CA LYS A 250 14.14 8.56 -10.82
C LYS A 250 12.63 8.83 -10.67
N GLU A 251 11.90 7.96 -9.98
CA GLU A 251 10.43 8.01 -9.90
C GLU A 251 9.93 9.01 -8.87
N PHE A 252 10.78 9.50 -7.97
CA PHE A 252 10.42 10.62 -7.09
C PHE A 252 10.10 11.89 -7.91
N ALA A 253 10.87 12.14 -8.96
CA ALA A 253 10.65 13.26 -9.88
C ALA A 253 9.54 12.98 -10.91
N ARG A 254 9.38 11.72 -11.30
CA ARG A 254 8.41 11.29 -12.32
C ARG A 254 7.65 10.04 -11.83
N PRO A 255 6.68 10.20 -10.92
CA PRO A 255 6.00 9.07 -10.31
C PRO A 255 5.24 8.24 -11.36
N PRO A 256 5.30 6.89 -11.28
CA PRO A 256 4.61 6.02 -12.22
C PRO A 256 3.10 6.11 -12.02
N ALA A 257 2.36 5.71 -13.06
CA ALA A 257 0.90 5.61 -12.98
C ALA A 257 0.46 4.55 -11.95
N PRO A 258 -0.63 4.78 -11.18
CA PRO A 258 -1.44 5.99 -11.16
C PRO A 258 -0.72 7.14 -10.42
N SER A 259 -0.44 8.22 -11.14
CA SER A 259 0.21 9.42 -10.61
C SER A 259 -0.86 10.48 -10.31
N PRO A 260 -0.80 11.20 -9.18
CA PRO A 260 0.31 11.22 -8.20
C PRO A 260 0.14 10.24 -7.03
N ASP A 261 -0.78 9.27 -7.11
CA ASP A 261 -1.13 8.42 -5.95
C ASP A 261 0.02 7.54 -5.47
N THR A 262 0.89 7.08 -6.36
CA THR A 262 2.12 6.35 -5.99
C THR A 262 3.07 7.19 -5.13
N LEU A 263 3.30 8.46 -5.51
CA LEU A 263 4.04 9.41 -4.70
C LEU A 263 3.33 9.70 -3.38
N LEU A 264 2.02 9.92 -3.41
CA LEU A 264 1.23 10.19 -2.21
C LEU A 264 1.32 9.04 -1.20
N LEU A 265 1.31 7.80 -1.67
CA LEU A 265 1.49 6.62 -0.83
C LEU A 265 2.89 6.56 -0.22
N GLN A 266 3.95 6.83 -0.99
CA GLN A 266 5.32 6.92 -0.48
C GLN A 266 5.43 7.99 0.61
N LEU A 267 4.89 9.19 0.37
CA LEU A 267 4.84 10.28 1.35
C LEU A 267 4.07 9.89 2.62
N HIS A 268 3.00 9.10 2.49
CA HIS A 268 2.26 8.60 3.64
C HIS A 268 3.08 7.65 4.52
N PHE A 269 3.91 6.77 3.93
CA PHE A 269 4.84 5.96 4.70
C PHE A 269 5.89 6.81 5.42
N ILE A 270 6.46 7.80 4.73
CA ILE A 270 7.44 8.73 5.29
C ILE A 270 6.83 9.54 6.45
N TRP A 271 5.61 10.04 6.27
CA TRP A 271 4.89 10.76 7.32
C TRP A 271 4.71 9.90 8.57
N ARG A 272 4.33 8.64 8.42
CA ARG A 272 4.19 7.73 9.56
C ARG A 272 5.50 7.49 10.31
N VAL A 273 6.63 7.43 9.61
CA VAL A 273 7.95 7.30 10.22
C VAL A 273 8.34 8.58 11.00
N THR A 274 7.89 9.75 10.55
CA THR A 274 8.21 11.04 11.16
C THR A 274 7.24 11.47 12.28
N LEU A 275 6.01 10.94 12.31
CA LEU A 275 4.98 11.24 13.32
C LEU A 275 5.38 10.87 14.77
N GLY A 276 6.27 9.91 14.95
CA GLY A 276 6.71 9.43 16.27
C GLY A 276 7.78 10.29 16.95
N THR A 277 8.36 11.27 16.26
CA THR A 277 9.44 12.09 16.83
C THR A 277 8.99 13.54 17.03
N PRO A 278 9.09 14.09 18.27
CA PRO A 278 8.94 15.53 18.46
C PRO A 278 9.99 16.26 17.60
N PRO A 279 9.69 17.44 17.05
CA PRO A 279 10.68 18.22 16.32
C PRO A 279 11.89 18.45 17.22
N SER A 280 13.06 17.96 16.80
CA SER A 280 14.29 18.17 17.56
C SER A 280 14.68 19.64 17.45
N PRO A 281 14.94 20.35 18.56
CA PRO A 281 15.56 21.66 18.53
C PRO A 281 17.06 21.48 18.20
N SER A 282 17.38 20.92 17.04
CA SER A 282 18.77 20.88 16.60
C SER A 282 19.20 22.31 16.29
N PRO A 283 20.25 22.85 16.96
CA PRO A 283 20.77 24.18 16.64
C PRO A 283 21.19 24.30 15.17
N ASP A 284 21.52 23.19 14.52
CA ASP A 284 21.92 23.12 13.12
C ASP A 284 20.74 23.40 12.16
N LEU A 285 19.51 23.07 12.54
CA LEU A 285 18.32 23.37 11.73
C LEU A 285 17.98 24.86 11.71
N ALA A 286 18.25 25.56 12.82
CA ALA A 286 18.10 27.03 12.86
C ALA A 286 19.14 27.72 11.96
N ALA A 287 20.35 27.17 11.87
CA ALA A 287 21.37 27.65 10.94
C ALA A 287 20.97 27.41 9.47
N LEU A 288 20.34 26.27 9.18
CA LEU A 288 19.82 25.96 7.84
C LEU A 288 18.71 26.92 7.39
N ALA A 289 17.85 27.40 8.29
CA ALA A 289 16.84 28.40 7.95
C ALA A 289 17.47 29.67 7.34
N GLY A 290 18.68 30.04 7.80
CA GLY A 290 19.47 31.11 7.20
C GLY A 290 19.98 30.76 5.80
N ALA A 291 20.47 29.53 5.59
CA ALA A 291 20.99 29.07 4.30
C ALA A 291 19.90 29.06 3.21
N PHE A 292 18.71 28.52 3.51
CA PHE A 292 17.57 28.52 2.59
C PHE A 292 17.07 29.93 2.27
N SER A 293 17.14 30.86 3.24
CA SER A 293 16.70 32.24 3.03
C SER A 293 17.69 33.11 2.25
N THR A 294 18.94 32.67 2.07
CA THR A 294 19.94 33.33 1.21
C THR A 294 20.05 32.76 -0.19
N GLN A 295 19.39 31.62 -0.46
CA GLN A 295 19.49 30.90 -1.73
C GLN A 295 18.18 30.88 -2.55
N LEU A 296 17.02 31.11 -1.93
CA LEU A 296 15.71 31.34 -2.59
C LEU A 296 15.44 32.83 -2.85
#